data_AF-A0A2N3ALS4-F1
#
_entry.id   AF-A0A2N3ALS4-F1
#
_cell.length_a   1.000
_cell.length_b   1.000
_cell.length_c   1.000
_cell.angle_alpha   90.00
_cell.angle_beta   90.00
_cell.angle_gamma   90.00
#
_symmetry.space_group_name_H-M   'P 1'
#
loop_
_entity.id
_entity.type
_entity.pdbx_description
1 polymer ?
#
loop_
_entity_poly.entity_id
_entity_poly.type
_entity_poly.pdbx_seq_one_letter_code
_entity_poly.pdbx_strand_id
1 'polypeptide(L)'
;MAIEAIRDTNGTLVDVIDRILDKGLVINADITISVAGVELLGIKIRAALASFETAAKYGLEFPSGTNYETVAWKEAMVGKEECPQCNKRVPVEEIISTGCPWCGWISATKAKALKPEA
;
A
#
# COMPACT_ATOMS: atom_id res chain seq x y z
N MET A 1 -29.16 18.15 -27.74
CA MET A 1 -28.22 17.73 -26.68
C MET A 1 -27.93 16.27 -26.93
N ALA A 2 -26.74 15.95 -27.43
CA ALA A 2 -26.34 14.57 -27.65
C ALA A 2 -25.88 14.00 -26.30
N ILE A 3 -26.38 12.81 -25.97
CA ILE A 3 -25.90 12.05 -24.82
C ILE A 3 -24.58 11.44 -25.27
N GLU A 4 -23.47 12.02 -24.80
CA GLU A 4 -22.15 11.44 -24.99
C GLU A 4 -22.03 10.20 -24.10
N ALA A 5 -21.57 9.09 -24.70
CA ALA A 5 -21.34 7.86 -23.97
C ALA A 5 -20.20 8.08 -22.96
N ILE A 6 -20.53 8.01 -21.67
CA ILE A 6 -19.55 7.98 -20.59
C ILE A 6 -18.75 6.69 -20.76
N ARG A 7 -17.54 6.81 -21.31
CA ARG A 7 -16.54 5.74 -21.21
C ARG A 7 -15.94 5.88 -19.82
N ASP A 8 -16.44 5.06 -18.90
CA ASP A 8 -15.87 4.94 -17.57
C ASP A 8 -14.48 4.29 -17.69
N THR A 9 -13.44 5.13 -17.82
CA THR A 9 -12.04 4.70 -17.89
C THR A 9 -11.45 4.44 -16.49
N ASN A 10 -12.27 4.30 -15.44
CA ASN A 10 -11.86 4.12 -14.03
C ASN A 10 -11.28 2.73 -13.68
N GLY A 11 -10.57 2.08 -14.60
CA GLY A 11 -10.10 0.73 -14.36
C GLY A 11 -9.12 0.25 -15.40
N THR A 12 -8.08 1.02 -15.70
CA THR A 12 -6.97 0.44 -16.44
C THR A 12 -6.31 -0.62 -15.56
N LEU A 13 -5.77 -1.68 -16.18
CA LEU A 13 -5.07 -2.73 -15.43
C LEU A 13 -3.96 -2.15 -14.54
N VAL A 14 -3.35 -1.05 -15.00
CA VAL A 14 -2.30 -0.34 -14.28
C VAL A 14 -2.83 0.23 -12.96
N ASP A 15 -3.96 0.94 -12.99
CA ASP A 15 -4.58 1.50 -11.76
C ASP A 15 -4.95 0.41 -10.75
N VAL A 16 -5.40 -0.75 -11.24
CA VAL A 16 -5.76 -1.90 -10.39
C VAL A 16 -4.51 -2.51 -9.75
N ILE A 17 -3.45 -2.73 -10.55
CA ILE A 17 -2.18 -3.24 -10.05
C ILE A 17 -1.58 -2.28 -9.03
N ASP A 18 -1.58 -0.99 -9.32
CA ASP A 18 -1.06 0.05 -8.43
C ASP A 18 -1.78 0.00 -7.06
N ARG A 19 -3.12 -0.03 -7.06
CA ARG A 19 -3.91 -0.18 -5.83
C ARG A 19 -3.63 -1.47 -5.06
N ILE A 20 -3.47 -2.60 -5.76
CA ILE A 20 -3.16 -3.90 -5.11
C ILE A 20 -1.76 -3.85 -4.48
N LEU A 21 -0.78 -3.26 -5.16
CA LEU A 21 0.57 -3.12 -4.64
C LEU A 21 0.62 -2.17 -3.44
N ASP A 22 -0.14 -1.07 -3.49
CA ASP A 22 -0.13 -0.04 -2.45
C ASP A 22 -0.87 -0.50 -1.18
N LYS A 23 -2.10 -1.01 -1.31
CA LYS A 23 -2.95 -1.37 -0.16
C LYS A 23 -2.88 -2.85 0.22
N GLY A 24 -2.52 -3.73 -0.70
CA GLY A 24 -2.58 -5.18 -0.54
C GLY A 24 -3.95 -5.78 -0.88
N LEU A 25 -3.97 -7.07 -1.22
CA LEU A 25 -5.15 -7.88 -1.54
C LEU A 25 -5.08 -9.21 -0.80
N VAL A 26 -6.15 -9.57 -0.08
CA VAL A 26 -6.28 -10.88 0.59
C VAL A 26 -7.27 -11.75 -0.19
N ILE A 27 -6.83 -12.95 -0.57
CA ILE A 27 -7.60 -13.93 -1.33
C ILE A 27 -7.92 -15.11 -0.42
N ASN A 28 -9.22 -15.40 -0.26
CA ASN A 28 -9.71 -16.62 0.37
C ASN A 28 -10.36 -17.48 -0.72
N ALA A 29 -9.82 -18.68 -0.93
CA ALA A 29 -10.33 -19.62 -1.91
C ALA A 29 -10.55 -20.99 -1.25
N ASP A 30 -11.61 -21.68 -1.68
CA ASP A 30 -11.95 -23.03 -1.26
C ASP A 30 -12.10 -23.89 -2.52
N ILE A 31 -11.37 -24.99 -2.59
CA ILE A 31 -11.36 -25.89 -3.74
C ILE A 31 -11.80 -27.26 -3.27
N THR A 32 -12.90 -27.76 -3.82
CA THR A 32 -13.42 -29.10 -3.53
C THR A 32 -13.26 -30.01 -4.73
N ILE A 33 -12.70 -31.20 -4.50
CA ILE A 33 -12.57 -32.27 -5.49
C ILE A 33 -13.55 -33.37 -5.12
N SER A 34 -14.51 -33.65 -6.02
CA SER A 34 -15.56 -34.65 -5.82
C SER A 34 -15.52 -35.71 -6.92
N VAL A 35 -15.77 -36.97 -6.56
CA VAL A 35 -15.84 -38.10 -7.50
C VAL A 35 -17.10 -38.90 -7.18
N ALA A 36 -17.88 -39.25 -8.20
CA ALA A 36 -19.10 -40.07 -8.04
C ALA A 36 -20.10 -39.54 -6.98
N GLY A 37 -20.17 -38.21 -6.80
CA GLY A 37 -21.10 -37.59 -5.85
C GLY A 37 -20.63 -37.58 -4.38
N VAL A 38 -19.39 -38.01 -4.10
CA VAL A 38 -18.76 -37.86 -2.79
C VAL A 38 -17.61 -36.85 -2.84
N GLU A 39 -17.52 -35.99 -1.83
CA GLU A 39 -16.42 -35.02 -1.66
C GLU A 39 -15.18 -35.75 -1.12
N LEU A 40 -14.08 -35.70 -1.86
CA LEU A 40 -12.84 -36.38 -1.49
C LEU A 40 -11.83 -35.46 -0.79
N LEU A 41 -11.70 -34.23 -1.27
CA LEU A 41 -10.70 -33.29 -0.78
C LEU A 41 -11.24 -31.86 -0.84
N GLY A 42 -11.16 -31.15 0.28
CA GLY A 42 -11.37 -29.71 0.36
C GLY A 42 -10.06 -29.01 0.71
N ILE A 43 -9.63 -28.06 -0.12
CA ILE A 43 -8.43 -27.26 0.09
C ILE A 43 -8.86 -25.82 0.36
N LYS A 44 -8.49 -25.31 1.54
CA LYS A 44 -8.67 -23.90 1.92
C LYS A 44 -7.37 -23.15 1.72
N ILE A 45 -7.39 -22.16 0.83
CA ILE A 45 -6.26 -21.31 0.51
C ILE A 45 -6.54 -19.90 1.04
N ARG A 46 -5.59 -19.37 1.80
CA ARG A 46 -5.56 -17.96 2.21
C ARG A 46 -4.24 -17.38 1.72
N ALA A 47 -4.31 -16.42 0.81
CA ALA A 47 -3.13 -15.78 0.24
C ALA A 47 -3.24 -14.26 0.41
N ALA A 48 -2.10 -13.59 0.62
CA ALA A 48 -2.00 -12.14 0.60
C ALA A 48 -1.03 -11.72 -0.50
N LEU A 49 -1.45 -10.74 -1.31
CA LEU A 49 -0.63 -10.11 -2.35
C LEU A 49 -0.45 -8.64 -1.97
N ALA A 50 0.79 -8.18 -1.85
CA ALA A 50 1.10 -6.80 -1.49
C ALA A 50 2.50 -6.43 -1.98
N SER A 51 2.83 -5.13 -2.00
CA SER A 51 4.20 -4.67 -2.18
C SER A 51 5.09 -5.10 -0.99
N PHE A 52 6.40 -5.15 -1.20
CA PHE A 52 7.39 -5.45 -0.15
C PHE A 52 7.28 -4.50 1.05
N GLU A 53 7.07 -3.21 0.82
CA GLU A 53 6.87 -2.20 1.87
C GLU A 53 5.62 -2.54 2.72
N THR A 54 4.50 -2.83 2.06
CA THR A 54 3.24 -3.20 2.71
C THR A 54 3.37 -4.53 3.44
N ALA A 55 4.00 -5.53 2.83
CA ALA A 55 4.25 -6.83 3.43
C ALA A 55 5.13 -6.74 4.68
N ALA A 56 6.20 -5.94 4.63
CA ALA A 56 7.08 -5.70 5.78
C ALA A 56 6.35 -4.92 6.90
N LYS A 57 5.54 -3.93 6.55
CA LYS A 57 4.73 -3.16 7.51
C LYS A 57 3.75 -4.03 8.30
N TYR A 58 3.13 -5.02 7.64
CA TYR A 58 2.16 -5.92 8.27
C TYR A 58 2.79 -7.24 8.78
N GLY A 59 4.10 -7.43 8.62
CA GLY A 59 4.80 -8.61 9.15
C GLY A 59 4.49 -9.92 8.42
N LEU A 60 4.31 -9.88 7.09
CA LEU A 60 4.16 -11.10 6.30
C LEU A 60 5.48 -11.90 6.27
N GLU A 61 5.38 -13.24 6.31
CA GLU A 61 6.53 -14.14 6.18
C GLU A 61 7.08 -14.10 4.76
N PHE A 62 8.39 -13.88 4.63
CA PHE A 62 9.10 -13.88 3.35
C PHE A 62 9.84 -15.22 3.13
N PRO A 63 10.01 -15.67 1.89
CA PRO A 63 10.77 -16.88 1.58
C PRO A 63 12.23 -16.82 2.09
N SER A 64 12.75 -18.00 2.44
CA SER A 64 14.16 -18.17 2.81
C SER A 64 15.07 -17.77 1.63
N GLY A 65 15.99 -16.83 1.88
CA GLY A 65 16.87 -16.25 0.85
C GLY A 65 16.64 -14.76 0.57
N THR A 66 15.61 -14.17 1.17
CA THR A 66 15.41 -12.72 1.13
C THR A 66 16.49 -12.00 1.93
N ASN A 67 17.27 -11.11 1.28
CA ASN A 67 18.33 -10.35 1.96
C ASN A 67 17.77 -9.06 2.58
N TYR A 68 17.42 -9.11 3.86
CA TYR A 68 16.86 -7.97 4.61
C TYR A 68 17.85 -6.83 4.90
N GLU A 69 19.15 -7.03 4.66
CA GLU A 69 20.18 -6.06 5.01
C GLU A 69 20.45 -5.01 3.93
N THR A 70 19.84 -5.14 2.75
CA THR A 70 20.04 -4.16 1.69
C THR A 70 19.44 -2.79 2.07
N VAL A 71 20.00 -1.73 1.51
CA VAL A 71 19.49 -0.36 1.67
C VAL A 71 18.00 -0.25 1.31
N ALA A 72 17.57 -0.92 0.23
CA ALA A 72 16.18 -0.90 -0.22
C ALA A 72 15.22 -1.52 0.82
N TRP A 73 15.66 -2.55 1.54
CA TRP A 73 14.88 -3.17 2.62
C TRP A 73 14.72 -2.25 3.83
N LYS A 74 15.80 -1.56 4.21
CA LYS A 74 15.77 -0.58 5.30
C LYS A 74 14.87 0.62 4.93
N GLU A 75 14.91 1.08 3.69
CA GLU A 75 14.04 2.16 3.18
C GLU A 75 12.57 1.74 3.07
N ALA A 76 12.28 0.48 2.76
CA ALA A 76 10.92 -0.06 2.71
C ALA A 76 10.30 -0.21 4.12
N MET A 77 11.12 -0.30 5.17
CA MET A 77 10.63 -0.30 6.56
C MET A 77 10.30 1.10 7.07
N VAL A 78 10.79 2.16 6.42
CA VAL A 78 10.45 3.53 6.79
C VAL A 78 9.03 3.81 6.34
N GLY A 79 8.12 4.03 7.30
CA GLY A 79 6.75 4.43 7.01
C GLY A 79 6.74 5.71 6.17
N LYS A 80 6.17 5.64 4.97
CA LYS A 80 5.92 6.80 4.10
C LYS A 80 4.43 7.10 4.07
N GLU A 81 4.10 8.38 4.10
CA GLU A 81 2.73 8.86 3.94
C GLU A 81 2.65 9.86 2.79
N GLU A 82 1.44 10.10 2.29
CA GLU A 82 1.19 11.03 1.19
C GLU A 82 1.04 12.46 1.71
N CYS A 83 1.78 13.40 1.13
CA CYS A 83 1.59 14.81 1.44
C CYS A 83 0.19 15.28 0.99
N PRO A 84 -0.60 15.96 1.85
CA PRO A 84 -1.96 16.38 1.52
C PRO A 84 -2.05 17.45 0.42
N GLN A 85 -0.93 18.11 0.09
CA GLN A 85 -0.90 19.17 -0.92
C GLN A 85 -0.44 18.67 -2.31
N CYS A 86 0.54 17.76 -2.36
CA CYS A 86 1.16 17.33 -3.61
C CYS A 86 1.12 15.82 -3.88
N ASN A 87 0.50 15.05 -2.97
CA ASN A 87 0.34 13.59 -3.05
C ASN A 87 1.65 12.80 -3.26
N LYS A 88 2.80 13.37 -2.91
CA LYS A 88 4.07 12.64 -2.92
C LYS A 88 4.25 11.86 -1.63
N ARG A 89 4.78 10.64 -1.77
CA ARG A 89 5.18 9.79 -0.65
C ARG A 89 6.47 10.32 -0.02
N VAL A 90 6.40 10.67 1.25
CA VAL A 90 7.51 11.22 2.04
C VAL A 90 7.59 10.44 3.36
N PRO A 91 8.78 10.25 3.97
CA PRO A 91 8.89 9.64 5.29
C PRO A 91 7.98 10.35 6.31
N VAL A 92 7.21 9.59 7.08
CA VAL A 92 6.25 10.11 8.09
C VAL A 92 6.95 11.08 9.05
N GLU A 93 8.14 10.71 9.50
CA GLU A 93 8.94 11.52 10.42
C GLU A 93 9.23 12.92 9.84
N GLU A 94 9.55 13.01 8.55
CA GLU A 94 9.79 14.27 7.85
C GLU A 94 8.50 15.07 7.66
N ILE A 95 7.42 14.41 7.24
CA ILE A 95 6.11 15.07 7.07
C ILE A 95 5.68 15.73 8.37
N ILE A 96 5.79 15.03 9.50
CA ILE A 96 5.33 15.52 10.80
C ILE A 96 6.26 16.60 11.35
N SER A 97 7.57 16.43 11.25
CA SER A 97 8.54 17.32 11.90
C SER A 97 8.93 18.55 11.07
N THR A 98 9.17 18.36 9.78
CA THR A 98 9.80 19.35 8.90
C THR A 98 8.87 19.83 7.79
N GLY A 99 7.85 19.05 7.44
CA GLY A 99 6.97 19.31 6.31
C GLY A 99 7.45 18.63 5.03
N CYS A 100 6.72 18.81 3.93
CA CYS A 100 7.03 18.15 2.67
C CYS A 100 8.22 18.82 1.95
N PRO A 101 9.33 18.11 1.66
CA PRO A 101 10.52 18.68 1.02
C PRO A 101 10.31 19.01 -0.47
N TRP A 102 9.24 18.49 -1.09
CA TRP A 102 8.98 18.71 -2.50
C TRP A 102 8.16 19.96 -2.80
N CYS A 103 7.14 20.26 -1.98
CA CYS A 103 6.22 21.39 -2.21
C CYS A 103 6.32 22.48 -1.14
N GLY A 104 7.09 22.26 -0.08
CA GLY A 104 7.24 23.20 1.02
C GLY A 104 6.05 23.24 1.99
N TRP A 105 5.12 22.28 1.90
CA TRP A 105 4.00 22.17 2.84
C TRP A 105 4.52 22.02 4.28
N ILE A 106 3.96 22.77 5.23
CA ILE A 106 4.39 22.78 6.63
C ILE A 106 3.36 22.06 7.48
N SER A 107 3.81 21.14 8.33
CA SER A 107 2.94 20.43 9.27
C SER A 107 2.41 21.35 10.37
N ALA A 108 1.28 20.97 10.96
CA ALA A 108 0.72 21.69 12.10
C ALA A 108 1.73 21.79 13.27
N THR A 109 2.51 20.72 13.51
CA THR A 109 3.53 20.68 14.56
C THR A 109 4.63 21.71 14.32
N LYS A 110 5.17 21.80 13.09
CA LYS A 110 6.19 22.79 12.75
C LYS A 110 5.64 24.20 12.75
N ALA A 111 4.43 24.41 12.25
CA ALA A 111 3.76 25.71 12.29
C ALA A 111 3.53 26.19 13.74
N LYS A 112 3.24 25.27 14.67
CA LYS A 112 3.11 25.57 16.10
C LYS A 112 4.47 25.90 16.74
N ALA A 113 5.53 25.17 16.40
CA ALA A 113 6.89 25.47 16.88
C ALA A 113 7.41 26.86 16.43
N LEU A 114 6.95 27.36 15.28
CA LEU A 114 7.30 28.69 14.75
C LEU A 114 6.53 29.84 15.41
N LYS A 115 5.43 29.56 16.11
CA LYS A 115 4.71 30.52 16.95
C LYS A 115 5.01 30.24 18.42
N PRO A 116 6.08 30.80 19.01
CA PRO A 116 6.19 30.80 20.46
C PRO A 116 5.00 31.55 21.03
N GLU A 117 4.31 30.94 21.99
CA GLU A 117 3.19 31.52 22.73
C GLU A 117 3.63 32.89 23.28
N ALA A 118 2.88 33.93 22.89
CA ALA A 118 3.01 35.30 23.37
C ALA A 118 2.18 35.50 24.63
#